data_AF-A0A645DZL5-F1
#
_entry.id   AF-A0A645DZL5-F1
#
_cell.length_a   1.000
_cell.length_b   1.000
_cell.length_c   1.000
_cell.angle_alpha   90.00
_cell.angle_beta   90.00
_cell.angle_gamma   90.00
#
_symmetry.space_group_name_H-M   'P 1'
#
loop_
_entity.id
_entity.type
_entity.pdbx_description
1 polymer ?
#
loop_
_entity_poly.entity_id
_entity_poly.type
_entity_poly.pdbx_seq_one_letter_code
_entity_poly.pdbx_strand_id
1 'polypeptide(L)' 'MTDLASPLAGTITAVNEALENNPENLNSTDAAVNWIVELTDVSEEAFEALQNESGL' A
#
# COMPACT_ATOMS: atom_id res chain seq x y z
N MET A 1 3.14 -19.18 -0.43
CA MET A 1 2.26 -18.04 -0.72
C MET A 1 2.54 -17.00 0.35
N THR A 2 2.89 -15.78 -0.02
CA THR A 2 3.09 -14.69 0.93
C THR A 2 1.85 -13.81 0.85
N ASP A 3 1.12 -13.72 1.95
CA ASP A 3 -0.07 -12.87 2.05
C ASP A 3 0.34 -11.47 2.52
N LEU A 4 -0.24 -10.44 1.90
CA LEU A 4 -0.08 -9.06 2.32
C LEU A 4 -1.34 -8.62 3.07
N ALA A 5 -1.21 -8.38 4.37
CA ALA A 5 -2.30 -7.81 5.16
C ALA A 5 -2.34 -6.29 4.99
N SER A 6 -3.55 -5.74 4.82
CA SER A 6 -3.72 -4.28 4.83
C SER A 6 -3.41 -3.73 6.22
N PRO A 7 -2.57 -2.68 6.34
CA PRO A 7 -2.29 -2.04 7.64
C PRO A 7 -3.46 -1.20 8.16
N LEU A 8 -4.38 -0.80 7.27
CA LEU A 8 -5.51 0.07 7.60
C LEU A 8 -6.81 -0.53 7.08
N ALA A 9 -7.89 -0.28 7.83
CA ALA A 9 -9.25 -0.45 7.32
C ALA A 9 -9.57 0.70 6.35
N GLY A 10 -10.28 0.36 5.27
CA GLY A 10 -10.68 1.32 4.24
C GLY A 10 -11.29 0.61 3.04
N THR A 11 -11.58 1.40 2.00
CA THR A 11 -12.13 0.92 0.72
C THR A 11 -11.07 1.06 -0.37
N ILE A 12 -10.82 0.00 -1.15
CA ILE A 12 -9.88 0.06 -2.28
C ILE A 12 -10.47 0.94 -3.39
N THR A 13 -9.72 1.95 -3.82
CA THR A 13 -10.08 2.83 -4.95
C THR A 13 -9.31 2.51 -6.22
N ALA A 14 -8.08 2.03 -6.08
CA ALA A 14 -7.24 1.64 -7.21
C ALA A 14 -6.33 0.48 -6.82
N VAL A 15 -5.97 -0.32 -7.83
CA VAL A 15 -4.97 -1.39 -7.75
C VAL A 15 -3.96 -1.13 -8.86
N ASN A 16 -2.67 -1.37 -8.60
CA ASN A 16 -1.64 -1.21 -9.61
C ASN A 16 -1.68 -2.36 -10.64
N GLU A 17 -2.53 -2.23 -11.66
CA GLU A 17 -2.69 -3.23 -12.73
C GLU A 17 -1.39 -3.48 -13.51
N ALA A 18 -0.44 -2.54 -13.48
CA ALA A 18 0.85 -2.74 -14.16
C ALA A 18 1.67 -3.88 -13.53
N LEU A 19 1.47 -4.19 -12.24
CA LEU A 19 2.16 -5.27 -11.54
C LEU A 19 1.73 -6.67 -12.00
N GLU A 20 0.56 -6.80 -12.61
CA GLU A 20 0.11 -8.09 -13.16
C GLU A 20 1.02 -8.54 -14.31
N ASN A 21 1.47 -7.58 -15.13
CA ASN A 21 2.34 -7.84 -16.27
C ASN A 21 3.83 -7.60 -15.96
N ASN A 22 4.14 -6.81 -14.93
CA ASN A 22 5.51 -6.41 -14.57
C ASN A 22 5.72 -6.57 -13.05
N PRO A 23 5.71 -7.79 -12.50
CA PRO A 23 5.83 -8.02 -11.06
C PRO A 23 7.18 -7.58 -10.46
N GLU A 24 8.22 -7.45 -11.28
CA GLU A 24 9.54 -6.96 -10.88
C GLU A 24 9.52 -5.51 -10.39
N ASN A 25 8.50 -4.73 -10.77
CA ASN A 25 8.30 -3.35 -10.35
C ASN A 25 8.13 -3.21 -8.83
N LEU A 26 7.68 -4.27 -8.15
CA LEU A 26 7.63 -4.33 -6.68
C LEU A 26 9.01 -4.14 -6.03
N ASN A 27 10.09 -4.48 -6.75
CA ASN A 27 11.46 -4.32 -6.25
C ASN A 27 12.05 -2.93 -6.55
N SER A 28 11.32 -2.06 -7.26
CA SER A 28 11.76 -0.70 -7.55
C SER A 28 11.80 0.14 -6.27
N THR A 29 12.74 1.08 -6.20
CA THR A 29 12.77 2.12 -5.16
C THR A 29 11.87 3.31 -5.48
N ASP A 30 11.28 3.34 -6.68
CA ASP A 30 10.35 4.39 -7.10
C ASP A 30 8.92 4.07 -6.62
N ALA A 31 8.42 4.91 -5.72
CA ALA A 31 7.08 4.79 -5.15
C ALA A 31 5.96 4.92 -6.20
N ALA A 32 6.21 5.63 -7.30
CA ALA A 32 5.24 5.75 -8.39
C ALA A 32 5.07 4.44 -9.18
N VAL A 33 6.00 3.50 -9.00
CA VAL A 33 6.06 2.25 -9.75
C VAL A 33 5.75 1.03 -8.87
N ASN A 34 6.18 1.05 -7.61
CA ASN A 34 6.08 -0.10 -6.70
C ASN A 34 4.80 -0.12 -5.83
N TRP A 35 3.91 0.88 -5.95
CA TRP A 35 2.66 0.92 -5.18
C TRP A 35 1.74 -0.27 -5.51
N ILE A 36 0.90 -0.68 -4.57
CA ILE A 36 0.08 -1.89 -4.68
C ILE A 36 -1.41 -1.55 -4.80
N VAL A 37 -1.93 -0.80 -3.84
CA VAL A 37 -3.33 -0.33 -3.82
C VAL A 37 -3.42 1.08 -3.26
N GLU A 38 -4.48 1.79 -3.64
CA GLU A 38 -4.91 3.03 -2.99
C GLU A 38 -6.17 2.76 -2.17
N LEU A 39 -6.25 3.38 -0.99
CA LEU A 39 -7.38 3.25 -0.08
C LEU A 39 -8.03 4.61 0.14
N THR A 40 -9.35 4.60 0.27
CA THR A 40 -10.17 5.71 0.78
C THR A 40 -10.93 5.27 2.04
N ASP A 41 -11.70 6.18 2.64
CA ASP A 41 -12.42 5.96 3.91
C ASP A 41 -11.50 5.49 5.05
N VAL A 42 -10.24 5.94 5.03
CA VAL A 42 -9.23 5.61 6.04
C VAL A 42 -9.35 6.56 7.22
N SER A 43 -9.31 6.01 8.43
CA SER A 43 -9.27 6.81 9.66
C SER A 43 -7.94 7.56 9.79
N GLU A 44 -8.00 8.89 9.91
CA GLU A 44 -6.80 9.73 10.10
C GLU A 44 -6.01 9.34 11.35
N GLU A 45 -6.69 9.10 12.49
CA GLU A 45 -6.04 8.64 13.73
C GLU A 45 -5.28 7.32 13.55
N ALA A 46 -5.85 6.36 12.80
CA ALA A 46 -5.20 5.08 12.54
C ALA A 46 -4.00 5.24 11.61
N PHE A 47 -4.09 6.15 10.63
CA PHE A 47 -2.98 6.49 9.75
C PHE A 47 -1.83 7.17 10.50
N GLU A 48 -2.13 8.12 11.39
CA GLU A 48 -1.13 8.77 12.25
C GLU A 48 -0.48 7.78 13.22
N ALA A 49 -1.24 6.83 13.75
CA ALA A 49 -0.70 5.78 14.61
C ALA A 49 0.37 4.92 13.91
N LEU A 50 0.25 4.67 12.59
CA LEU A 50 1.27 3.93 11.84
C LEU A 50 2.63 4.63 11.83
N GLN A 51 2.66 5.96 11.75
CA GLN A 51 3.92 6.71 11.77
C GLN A 51 4.63 6.55 13.12
N ASN A 52 3.86 6.52 14.21
CA ASN A 52 4.39 6.31 15.56
C ASN A 52 4.91 4.87 15.78
N GLU A 53 4.27 3.88 15.15
CA GLU A 53 4.71 2.47 15.24
C GLU A 53 5.89 2.14 14.32
N SER A 54 5.95 2.75 13.14
CA SER A 54 6.98 2.44 12.14
C SER A 54 8.31 3.19 12.36
N GLY A 55 8.33 4.20 13.26
CA GLY A 55 9.55 4.91 13.67
C GLY A 55 10.29 5.64 12.54
N LEU A 56 9.58 5.97 11.46
CA LEU A 56 10.08 6.75 10.32
C LEU A 56 9.97 8.25 10.59
#